data_AF-R5ELZ1-F1
#
_entry.id   AF-R5ELZ1-F1
#
_cell.length_a   1.000
_cell.length_b   1.000
_cell.length_c   1.000
_cell.angle_alpha   90.00
_cell.angle_beta   90.00
_cell.angle_gamma   90.00
#
_symmetry.space_group_name_H-M   'P 1'
#
loop_
_entity.id
_entity.type
_entity.pdbx_description
1 polymer ?
#
loop_
_entity_poly.entity_id
_entity_poly.type
_entity_poly.pdbx_seq_one_letter_code
_entity_poly.pdbx_strand_id
1 'polypeptide(L)'
;MLLCVGHKIFCEDLKVVIYLIVNQIEESFMHSYLDMSMMIVISTAVVLLLFILVSFILTSHRCSVLEKENAKLKATTEEALKALKELTDKHEEQIQAFERKAKVSESSIQYLTGKLQDITDKQNDINTRFDNLNVKLEQQKKEFENNSVENQPIILAKRLLAQGMSINEVIARTSLPSYEVEMLAKVHNFQSPPPSVVASGLNTAPVQSADIPRSIEDEVNAQRAKFAQQAINTALNEQGTNPRSTHHVASMKARDAYGIGTRSALRRPR
;
A
#
# COMPACT_ATOMS: atom_id res chain seq x y z
N MET A 1 -13.80 21.60 -59.18
CA MET A 1 -14.07 21.70 -60.63
C MET A 1 -13.89 23.11 -61.19
N LEU A 2 -14.34 24.19 -60.52
CA LEU A 2 -14.12 25.57 -61.00
C LEU A 2 -12.64 25.99 -61.17
N LEU A 3 -11.72 25.42 -60.38
CA LEU A 3 -10.27 25.67 -60.46
C LEU A 3 -9.61 25.10 -61.74
N CYS A 4 -10.07 23.96 -62.25
CA CYS A 4 -9.55 23.41 -63.50
C CYS A 4 -10.06 24.17 -64.71
N VAL A 5 -11.26 24.74 -64.62
CA VAL A 5 -11.88 25.54 -65.68
C VAL A 5 -11.21 26.91 -65.76
N GLY A 6 -11.00 27.60 -64.64
CA GLY A 6 -10.28 28.88 -64.63
C GLY A 6 -8.82 28.78 -65.05
N HIS A 7 -8.11 27.72 -64.65
CA HIS A 7 -6.72 27.50 -65.07
C HIS A 7 -6.61 27.07 -66.55
N LYS A 8 -7.58 26.30 -67.07
CA LYS A 8 -7.66 26.01 -68.51
C LYS A 8 -7.96 27.26 -69.32
N ILE A 9 -8.93 28.07 -68.90
CA ILE A 9 -9.30 29.31 -69.59
C ILE A 9 -8.11 30.28 -69.57
N PHE A 10 -7.46 30.49 -68.43
CA PHE A 10 -6.29 31.37 -68.36
C PHE A 10 -5.09 30.85 -69.17
N CYS A 11 -4.90 29.53 -69.26
CA CYS A 11 -3.82 28.95 -70.05
C CYS A 11 -4.13 28.97 -71.56
N GLU A 12 -5.40 28.81 -71.95
CA GLU A 12 -5.86 29.00 -73.33
C GLU A 12 -5.79 30.48 -73.74
N ASP A 13 -6.20 31.40 -72.88
CA ASP A 13 -6.10 32.85 -73.11
C ASP A 13 -4.63 33.29 -73.19
N LEU A 14 -3.76 32.74 -72.33
CA LEU A 14 -2.32 33.00 -72.39
C LEU A 14 -1.69 32.42 -73.67
N LYS A 15 -2.12 31.24 -74.13
CA LYS A 15 -1.69 30.70 -75.43
C LYS A 15 -2.14 31.60 -76.58
N VAL A 16 -3.39 32.08 -76.55
CA VAL A 16 -3.93 32.98 -77.58
C VAL A 16 -3.18 34.30 -77.60
N VAL A 17 -2.85 34.86 -76.43
CA VAL A 17 -2.03 36.08 -76.31
C VAL A 17 -0.60 35.85 -76.79
N ILE A 18 0.03 34.73 -76.43
CA ILE A 18 1.36 34.37 -76.94
C ILE A 18 1.31 34.17 -78.45
N TYR A 19 0.28 33.52 -78.99
CA TYR A 19 0.11 33.29 -80.42
C TYR A 19 -0.13 34.60 -81.18
N LEU A 20 -0.93 35.52 -80.62
CA LEU A 20 -1.12 36.87 -81.17
C LEU A 20 0.17 37.68 -81.15
N ILE A 21 0.95 37.62 -80.07
CA ILE A 21 2.26 38.30 -79.98
C ILE A 21 3.24 37.73 -81.01
N VAL A 22 3.29 36.40 -81.17
CA VAL A 22 4.15 35.74 -82.17
C VAL A 22 3.71 36.10 -83.60
N ASN A 23 2.41 36.06 -83.91
CA ASN A 23 1.88 36.48 -85.21
C ASN A 23 2.14 37.97 -85.50
N GLN A 24 2.03 38.83 -84.48
CA GLN A 24 2.23 40.27 -84.63
C GLN A 24 3.71 40.63 -84.79
N ILE A 25 4.62 39.82 -84.23
CA ILE A 25 6.06 39.88 -84.52
C ILE A 25 6.36 39.43 -85.96
N GLU A 26 5.60 38.44 -86.48
CA GLU A 26 5.77 37.93 -87.85
C GLU A 26 5.26 38.92 -88.91
N GLU A 27 4.16 39.65 -88.65
CA GLU A 27 3.67 40.71 -89.56
C GLU A 27 4.57 41.97 -89.59
N SER A 28 5.38 42.20 -88.56
CA SER A 28 6.24 43.39 -88.44
C SER A 28 7.58 43.26 -89.19
N PHE A 29 7.83 42.14 -89.90
CA PHE A 29 9.14 41.71 -90.40
C PHE A 29 9.74 42.57 -91.54
N MET A 30 9.07 43.62 -92.01
CA MET A 30 9.52 44.38 -93.19
C MET A 30 9.93 45.84 -92.92
N HIS A 31 10.19 46.31 -91.70
CA HIS A 31 10.68 47.68 -91.47
C HIS A 31 11.84 47.74 -90.45
N SER A 32 13.08 47.86 -90.97
CA SER A 32 14.33 48.27 -90.29
C SER A 32 14.88 47.41 -89.10
N TYR A 33 16.10 46.89 -89.24
CA TYR A 33 16.79 46.02 -88.27
C TYR A 33 16.93 46.60 -86.84
N LEU A 34 17.01 47.92 -86.69
CA LEU A 34 17.08 48.58 -85.39
C LEU A 34 15.75 48.47 -84.62
N ASP A 35 14.63 48.60 -85.32
CA ASP A 35 13.28 48.53 -84.74
C ASP A 35 12.93 47.10 -84.30
N MET A 36 13.37 46.11 -85.09
CA MET A 36 13.23 44.68 -84.77
C MET A 36 13.92 44.31 -83.44
N SER A 37 15.14 44.82 -83.20
CA SER A 37 15.89 44.51 -81.97
C SER A 37 15.25 45.13 -80.72
N MET A 38 14.72 46.36 -80.82
CA MET A 38 14.01 47.02 -79.73
C MET A 38 12.68 46.32 -79.43
N MET A 39 11.93 45.93 -80.46
CA MET A 39 10.66 45.21 -80.30
C MET A 39 10.85 43.86 -79.59
N ILE A 40 11.92 43.11 -79.89
CA ILE A 40 12.24 41.86 -79.21
C ILE A 40 12.57 42.10 -77.72
N VAL A 41 13.35 43.13 -77.40
CA VAL A 41 13.68 43.48 -76.00
C VAL A 41 12.43 43.90 -75.22
N ILE A 42 11.55 44.69 -75.84
CA ILE A 42 10.28 45.10 -75.21
C ILE A 42 9.36 43.88 -75.02
N SER A 43 9.23 43.02 -76.03
CA SER A 43 8.42 41.79 -75.96
C SER A 43 8.91 40.86 -74.84
N THR A 44 10.21 40.61 -74.77
CA THR A 44 10.82 39.79 -73.70
C THR A 44 10.63 40.41 -72.31
N ALA A 45 10.75 41.73 -72.17
CA ALA A 45 10.47 42.41 -70.90
C ALA A 45 9.00 42.27 -70.48
N VAL A 46 8.04 42.37 -71.40
CA VAL A 46 6.62 42.18 -71.12
C VAL A 46 6.32 40.74 -70.67
N VAL A 47 6.90 39.74 -71.34
CA VAL A 47 6.75 38.32 -70.95
C VAL A 47 7.32 38.07 -69.55
N LEU A 48 8.49 38.64 -69.23
CA LEU A 48 9.07 38.54 -67.89
C LEU A 48 8.19 39.20 -66.81
N LEU A 49 7.63 40.37 -67.10
CA LEU A 49 6.70 41.04 -66.17
C LEU A 49 5.43 40.22 -65.92
N LEU A 50 4.87 39.59 -66.96
CA LEU A 50 3.73 38.68 -66.81
C LEU A 50 4.09 37.47 -65.97
N PHE A 51 5.28 36.89 -66.16
CA PHE A 51 5.73 35.75 -65.36
C PHE A 51 5.92 36.10 -63.88
N ILE A 52 6.47 37.30 -63.61
CA ILE A 52 6.60 37.84 -62.24
C ILE A 52 5.21 38.03 -61.60
N LEU A 53 4.24 38.57 -62.34
CA LEU A 53 2.89 38.80 -61.85
C LEU A 53 2.17 37.48 -61.50
N VAL A 54 2.26 36.48 -62.38
CA VAL A 54 1.70 35.13 -62.12
C VAL A 54 2.38 34.50 -60.90
N SER A 55 3.71 34.59 -60.79
CA SER A 55 4.47 34.08 -59.64
C SER A 55 4.08 34.77 -58.33
N PHE A 56 3.82 36.09 -58.38
CA PHE A 56 3.36 36.86 -57.23
C PHE A 56 1.95 36.45 -56.79
N ILE A 57 1.01 36.28 -57.73
CA ILE A 57 -0.36 35.83 -57.42
C ILE A 57 -0.35 34.45 -56.77
N LEU A 58 0.41 33.49 -57.32
CA LEU A 58 0.50 32.14 -56.77
C LEU A 58 1.11 32.13 -55.37
N THR A 59 2.17 32.91 -55.16
CA THR A 59 2.82 33.05 -53.85
C THR A 59 1.88 33.70 -52.84
N SER A 60 1.20 34.80 -53.21
CA SER A 60 0.24 35.49 -52.35
C SER A 60 -0.93 34.59 -51.94
N HIS A 61 -1.48 33.82 -52.88
CA HIS A 61 -2.55 32.87 -52.57
C HIS A 61 -2.06 31.75 -51.63
N ARG A 62 -0.87 31.19 -51.87
CA ARG A 62 -0.30 30.15 -50.99
C ARG A 62 -0.03 30.69 -49.58
N CYS A 63 0.50 31.91 -49.46
CA CYS A 63 0.68 32.58 -48.19
C CYS A 63 -0.66 32.77 -47.46
N SER A 64 -1.72 33.18 -48.15
CA SER A 64 -3.05 33.35 -47.55
C SER A 64 -3.64 32.04 -47.04
N VAL A 65 -3.48 30.93 -47.77
CA VAL A 65 -3.93 29.61 -47.31
C VAL A 65 -3.14 29.15 -46.08
N LEU A 66 -1.80 29.28 -46.13
CA LEU A 66 -0.93 28.94 -45.01
C LEU A 66 -1.22 29.78 -43.77
N GLU A 67 -1.54 31.06 -43.92
CA GLU A 67 -1.91 31.94 -42.82
C GLU A 67 -3.22 31.50 -42.15
N LYS A 68 -4.23 31.10 -42.94
CA LYS A 68 -5.48 30.55 -42.40
C LYS A 68 -5.27 29.24 -41.65
N GLU A 69 -4.47 28.33 -42.21
CA GLU A 69 -4.14 27.07 -41.55
C GLU A 69 -3.34 27.30 -40.26
N ASN A 70 -2.39 28.23 -40.27
CA ASN A 70 -1.61 28.60 -39.09
C ASN A 70 -2.49 29.24 -38.00
N ALA A 71 -3.41 30.14 -38.38
CA ALA A 71 -4.37 30.73 -37.45
C ALA A 71 -5.28 29.67 -36.82
N LYS A 72 -5.76 28.71 -37.62
CA LYS A 72 -6.54 27.57 -37.11
C LYS A 72 -5.72 26.71 -36.16
N LEU A 73 -4.46 26.42 -36.51
CA LEU A 73 -3.57 25.63 -35.67
C LEU A 73 -3.33 26.33 -34.33
N LYS A 74 -3.03 27.63 -34.33
CA LYS A 74 -2.87 28.44 -33.12
C LYS A 74 -4.10 28.39 -32.22
N ALA A 75 -5.29 28.58 -32.79
CA ALA A 75 -6.54 28.49 -32.04
C ALA A 75 -6.71 27.10 -31.39
N THR A 76 -6.48 26.03 -32.14
CA THR A 76 -6.56 24.66 -31.57
C THR A 76 -5.52 24.40 -30.49
N THR A 77 -4.30 24.93 -30.62
CA THR A 77 -3.26 24.78 -29.60
C THR A 77 -3.56 25.58 -28.34
N GLU A 78 -4.17 26.77 -28.47
CA GLU A 78 -4.58 27.59 -27.33
C GLU A 78 -5.75 26.94 -26.58
N GLU A 79 -6.72 26.40 -27.31
CA GLU A 79 -7.83 25.63 -26.73
C GLU A 79 -7.32 24.37 -25.99
N ALA A 80 -6.40 23.63 -26.60
CA ALA A 80 -5.79 22.46 -25.98
C ALA A 80 -4.98 22.83 -24.73
N LEU A 81 -4.23 23.93 -24.75
CA LEU A 81 -3.51 24.44 -23.58
C LEU A 81 -4.47 24.86 -22.46
N LYS A 82 -5.59 25.50 -22.80
CA LYS A 82 -6.60 25.91 -21.82
C LYS A 82 -7.27 24.69 -21.18
N ALA A 83 -7.64 23.68 -21.98
CA ALA A 83 -8.22 22.44 -21.48
C ALA A 83 -7.23 21.67 -20.60
N LEU A 84 -5.95 21.62 -21.00
CA LEU A 84 -4.91 20.97 -20.21
C LEU A 84 -4.70 21.69 -18.87
N LYS A 85 -4.67 23.03 -18.87
CA LYS A 85 -4.57 23.82 -17.64
C LYS A 85 -5.74 23.59 -16.70
N GLU A 86 -6.97 23.58 -17.22
CA GLU A 86 -8.16 23.28 -16.41
C GLU A 86 -8.11 21.86 -15.81
N LEU A 87 -7.61 20.88 -16.57
CA LEU A 87 -7.42 19.52 -16.07
C LEU A 87 -6.33 19.47 -14.98
N THR A 88 -5.23 20.19 -15.16
CA THR A 88 -4.16 20.32 -14.15
C THR A 88 -4.70 20.96 -12.86
N ASP A 89 -5.46 22.04 -12.95
CA ASP A 89 -6.04 22.73 -11.80
C ASP A 89 -7.03 21.80 -11.05
N LYS A 90 -7.88 21.06 -11.78
CA LYS A 90 -8.78 20.05 -11.18
C LYS A 90 -8.03 18.93 -10.47
N HIS A 91 -6.93 18.44 -11.06
CA HIS A 91 -6.12 17.40 -10.42
C HIS A 91 -5.40 17.93 -9.18
N GLU A 92 -4.92 19.17 -9.21
CA GLU A 92 -4.31 19.82 -8.04
C GLU A 92 -5.32 19.96 -6.89
N GLU A 93 -6.56 20.39 -7.17
CA GLU A 93 -7.63 20.44 -6.16
C GLU A 93 -7.93 19.06 -5.57
N GLN A 94 -7.97 18.01 -6.40
CA GLN A 94 -8.19 16.64 -5.94
C GLN A 94 -7.04 16.16 -5.05
N ILE A 95 -5.78 16.43 -5.44
CA ILE A 95 -4.59 16.09 -4.65
C ILE A 95 -4.67 16.76 -3.28
N GLN A 96 -4.96 18.06 -3.23
CA GLN A 96 -5.09 18.78 -1.96
C GLN A 96 -6.23 18.24 -1.09
N ALA A 97 -7.36 17.87 -1.70
CA ALA A 97 -8.47 17.25 -0.98
C ALA A 97 -8.09 15.87 -0.40
N PHE A 98 -7.37 15.06 -1.16
CA PHE A 98 -6.83 13.78 -0.68
C PHE A 98 -5.80 13.97 0.42
N GLU A 99 -4.91 14.96 0.31
CA GLU A 99 -3.92 15.26 1.33
C GLU A 99 -4.57 15.69 2.65
N ARG A 100 -5.61 16.54 2.60
CA ARG A 100 -6.40 16.90 3.78
C ARG A 100 -7.06 15.68 4.43
N LYS A 101 -7.65 14.79 3.62
CA LYS A 101 -8.25 13.53 4.13
C LYS A 101 -7.19 12.61 4.74
N ALA A 102 -6.02 12.51 4.14
CA ALA A 102 -4.91 11.72 4.66
C ALA A 102 -4.43 12.27 6.01
N LYS A 103 -4.27 13.59 6.15
CA LYS A 103 -3.91 14.25 7.43
C LYS A 103 -4.93 13.99 8.53
N VAL A 104 -6.23 14.06 8.22
CA VAL A 104 -7.30 13.75 9.18
C VAL A 104 -7.26 12.27 9.59
N SER A 105 -7.09 11.37 8.62
CA SER A 105 -6.95 9.94 8.90
C SER A 105 -5.75 9.65 9.78
N GLU A 106 -4.60 10.25 9.49
CA GLU A 106 -3.38 10.11 10.27
C GLU A 106 -3.58 10.56 11.72
N SER A 107 -4.21 11.72 11.94
CA SER A 107 -4.53 12.20 13.29
C SER A 107 -5.48 11.26 14.05
N SER A 108 -6.42 10.63 13.33
CA SER A 108 -7.36 9.66 13.92
C SER A 108 -6.64 8.37 14.33
N ILE A 109 -5.70 7.90 13.50
CA ILE A 109 -4.85 6.74 13.80
C ILE A 109 -4.00 7.04 15.04
N GLN A 110 -3.32 8.19 15.08
CA GLN A 110 -2.50 8.57 16.24
C GLN A 110 -3.31 8.63 17.53
N TYR A 111 -4.53 9.20 17.48
CA TYR A 111 -5.43 9.21 18.63
C TYR A 111 -5.81 7.80 19.08
N LEU A 112 -6.19 6.92 18.15
CA LEU A 112 -6.54 5.53 18.46
C LEU A 112 -5.34 4.74 19.01
N THR A 113 -4.14 4.93 18.46
CA THR A 113 -2.91 4.33 18.95
C THR A 113 -2.60 4.79 20.37
N GLY A 114 -2.76 6.08 20.68
CA GLY A 114 -2.61 6.59 22.04
C GLY A 114 -3.62 5.95 23.01
N LYS A 115 -4.89 5.84 22.60
CA LYS A 115 -5.91 5.15 23.41
C LYS A 115 -5.63 3.67 23.61
N LEU A 116 -5.07 3.00 22.61
CA LEU A 116 -4.68 1.60 22.72
C LEU A 116 -3.54 1.44 23.74
N GLN A 117 -2.54 2.31 23.69
CA GLN A 117 -1.44 2.32 24.66
C GLN A 117 -1.95 2.55 26.08
N ASP A 118 -2.83 3.53 26.29
CA ASP A 118 -3.46 3.78 27.60
C ASP A 118 -4.19 2.54 28.15
N ILE A 119 -4.89 1.80 27.27
CA ILE A 119 -5.59 0.57 27.65
C ILE A 119 -4.60 -0.53 27.99
N THR A 120 -3.53 -0.70 27.20
CA THR A 120 -2.46 -1.65 27.48
C THR A 120 -1.79 -1.38 28.81
N ASP A 121 -1.50 -0.11 29.12
CA ASP A 121 -0.88 0.28 30.39
C ASP A 121 -1.81 -0.03 31.58
N LYS A 122 -3.11 0.27 31.45
CA LYS A 122 -4.12 -0.11 32.45
C LYS A 122 -4.25 -1.62 32.62
N GLN A 123 -4.20 -2.38 31.53
CA GLN A 123 -4.25 -3.83 31.58
C GLN A 123 -3.02 -4.40 32.30
N ASN A 124 -1.84 -3.82 32.07
CA ASN A 124 -0.62 -4.21 32.77
C ASN A 124 -0.68 -3.88 34.27
N ASP A 125 -1.24 -2.72 34.66
CA ASP A 125 -1.48 -2.38 36.07
C ASP A 125 -2.45 -3.36 36.72
N ILE A 126 -3.55 -3.72 36.03
CA ILE A 126 -4.51 -4.71 36.52
C ILE A 126 -3.85 -6.08 36.71
N ASN A 127 -3.08 -6.55 35.72
CA ASN A 127 -2.37 -7.83 35.82
C ASN A 127 -1.39 -7.83 37.01
N THR A 128 -0.63 -6.75 37.19
CA THR A 128 0.29 -6.61 38.32
C THR A 128 -0.44 -6.64 39.66
N ARG A 129 -1.61 -5.97 39.76
CA ARG A 129 -2.45 -6.02 40.97
C ARG A 129 -3.02 -7.42 41.21
N PHE A 130 -3.44 -8.10 40.15
CA PHE A 130 -3.94 -9.46 40.22
C PHE A 130 -2.87 -10.43 40.72
N ASP A 131 -1.66 -10.35 40.19
CA ASP A 131 -0.52 -11.16 40.65
C ASP A 131 -0.20 -10.91 42.12
N ASN A 132 -0.20 -9.65 42.55
CA ASN A 132 0.00 -9.30 43.96
C ASN A 132 -1.12 -9.84 44.87
N LEU A 133 -2.38 -9.81 44.41
CA LEU A 133 -3.50 -10.40 45.14
C LEU A 133 -3.36 -11.92 45.22
N ASN A 134 -2.93 -12.56 44.15
CA ASN A 134 -2.71 -14.01 44.11
C ASN A 134 -1.61 -14.43 45.09
N VAL A 135 -0.50 -13.68 45.15
CA VAL A 135 0.57 -13.91 46.14
C VAL A 135 0.04 -13.74 47.57
N LYS A 136 -0.75 -12.70 47.85
CA LYS A 136 -1.35 -12.49 49.17
C LYS A 136 -2.35 -13.59 49.55
N LEU A 137 -3.13 -14.09 48.60
CA LEU A 137 -4.07 -15.18 48.81
C LEU A 137 -3.32 -16.47 49.14
N GLU A 138 -2.28 -16.81 48.39
CA GLU A 138 -1.42 -17.96 48.69
C GLU A 138 -0.74 -17.83 50.06
N GLN A 139 -0.31 -16.63 50.44
CA GLN A 139 0.24 -16.37 51.76
C GLN A 139 -0.82 -16.57 52.86
N GLN A 140 -2.02 -16.00 52.71
CA GLN A 140 -3.10 -16.18 53.68
C GLN A 140 -3.55 -17.62 53.78
N LYS A 141 -3.58 -18.37 52.67
CA LYS A 141 -3.90 -19.80 52.67
C LYS A 141 -2.87 -20.59 53.49
N LYS A 142 -1.57 -20.32 53.31
CA LYS A 142 -0.51 -20.93 54.13
C LYS A 142 -0.61 -20.55 55.60
N GLU A 143 -0.92 -19.28 55.90
CA GLU A 143 -1.12 -18.82 57.27
C GLU A 143 -2.36 -19.46 57.91
N PHE A 144 -3.45 -19.64 57.16
CA PHE A 144 -4.65 -20.32 57.63
C PHE A 144 -4.40 -21.81 57.88
N GLU A 145 -3.73 -22.50 56.94
CA GLU A 145 -3.32 -23.89 57.14
C GLU A 145 -2.41 -24.03 58.37
N ASN A 146 -1.45 -23.12 58.57
CA ASN A 146 -0.57 -23.15 59.73
C ASN A 146 -1.27 -22.76 61.06
N ASN A 147 -2.30 -21.91 61.03
CA ASN A 147 -2.97 -21.46 62.25
C ASN A 147 -4.28 -22.21 62.55
N SER A 148 -4.68 -23.15 61.69
CA SER A 148 -5.86 -24.00 61.92
C SER A 148 -5.71 -24.79 63.22
N VAL A 149 -6.79 -24.81 64.02
CA VAL A 149 -6.88 -25.58 65.28
C VAL A 149 -6.54 -27.05 65.06
N GLU A 150 -6.89 -27.58 63.88
CA GLU A 150 -6.66 -28.95 63.46
C GLU A 150 -5.16 -29.27 63.28
N ASN A 151 -4.34 -28.27 62.93
CA ASN A 151 -2.89 -28.40 62.79
C ASN A 151 -2.11 -28.06 64.07
N GLN A 152 -2.75 -27.53 65.12
CA GLN A 152 -2.07 -27.21 66.38
C GLN A 152 -1.37 -28.41 67.04
N PRO A 153 -1.97 -29.62 67.10
CA PRO A 153 -1.29 -30.80 67.64
C PRO A 153 -0.04 -31.16 66.84
N ILE A 154 -0.13 -31.06 65.51
CA ILE A 154 0.98 -31.32 64.57
C ILE A 154 2.12 -30.31 64.75
N ILE A 155 1.79 -29.03 64.92
CA ILE A 155 2.77 -27.96 65.14
C ILE A 155 3.45 -28.11 66.50
N LEU A 156 2.69 -28.43 67.55
CA LEU A 156 3.23 -28.71 68.87
C LEU A 156 4.15 -29.93 68.82
N ALA A 157 3.76 -31.00 68.14
CA ALA A 157 4.58 -32.20 67.97
C ALA A 157 5.90 -31.90 67.22
N LYS A 158 5.85 -31.15 66.11
CA LYS A 158 7.06 -30.71 65.39
C LYS A 158 7.99 -29.91 66.31
N ARG A 159 7.46 -28.99 67.13
CA ARG A 159 8.25 -28.20 68.08
C ARG A 159 8.89 -29.07 69.18
N LEU A 160 8.14 -30.01 69.73
CA LEU A 160 8.64 -30.91 70.79
C LEU A 160 9.72 -31.87 70.24
N LEU A 161 9.53 -32.38 69.01
CA LEU A 161 10.55 -33.17 68.31
C LEU A 161 11.81 -32.34 68.01
N ALA A 162 11.65 -31.08 67.60
CA ALA A 162 12.79 -30.16 67.40
C ALA A 162 13.57 -29.87 68.69
N GLN A 163 12.90 -29.90 69.84
CA GLN A 163 13.52 -29.77 71.17
C GLN A 163 14.22 -31.06 71.63
N GLY A 164 14.20 -32.14 70.84
CA GLY A 164 14.87 -33.41 71.15
C GLY A 164 14.06 -34.35 72.05
N MET A 165 12.75 -34.13 72.20
CA MET A 165 11.87 -34.97 73.02
C MET A 165 11.61 -36.33 72.33
N SER A 166 11.53 -37.41 73.10
CA SER A 166 11.32 -38.77 72.57
C SER A 166 9.93 -38.94 71.95
N ILE A 167 9.80 -39.79 70.93
CA ILE A 167 8.54 -40.03 70.18
C ILE A 167 7.38 -40.38 71.14
N ASN A 168 7.63 -41.22 72.15
CA ASN A 168 6.62 -41.63 73.13
C ASN A 168 6.13 -40.46 74.00
N GLU A 169 7.01 -39.53 74.33
CA GLU A 169 6.67 -38.36 75.14
C GLU A 169 5.93 -37.29 74.33
N VAL A 170 6.24 -37.16 73.04
CA VAL A 170 5.51 -36.28 72.11
C VAL A 170 4.07 -36.78 71.91
N ILE A 171 3.87 -38.08 71.68
CA ILE A 171 2.53 -38.70 71.53
C ILE A 171 1.65 -38.40 72.77
N ALA A 172 2.21 -38.53 73.96
CA ALA A 172 1.50 -38.31 75.21
C ALA A 172 1.05 -36.84 75.39
N ARG A 173 1.79 -35.87 74.85
CA ARG A 173 1.51 -34.43 75.01
C ARG A 173 0.66 -33.83 73.89
N THR A 174 0.67 -34.42 72.69
CA THR A 174 -0.03 -33.86 71.52
C THR A 174 -1.28 -34.64 71.14
N SER A 175 -1.53 -35.81 71.76
CA SER A 175 -2.66 -36.70 71.45
C SER A 175 -2.75 -37.11 69.98
N LEU A 176 -1.63 -37.06 69.24
CA LEU A 176 -1.55 -37.51 67.85
C LEU A 176 -1.38 -39.03 67.78
N PRO A 177 -1.90 -39.69 66.74
CA PRO A 177 -1.64 -41.11 66.50
C PRO A 177 -0.15 -41.40 66.36
N SER A 178 0.30 -42.55 66.88
CA SER A 178 1.71 -42.93 66.89
C SER A 178 2.37 -42.93 65.50
N TYR A 179 1.62 -43.29 64.46
CA TYR A 179 2.13 -43.30 63.08
C TYR A 179 2.38 -41.89 62.53
N GLU A 180 1.60 -40.88 62.95
CA GLU A 180 1.77 -39.49 62.51
C GLU A 180 3.01 -38.86 63.14
N VAL A 181 3.22 -39.10 64.43
CA VAL A 181 4.40 -38.60 65.16
C VAL A 181 5.69 -39.25 64.63
N GLU A 182 5.65 -40.53 64.27
CA GLU A 182 6.79 -41.22 63.67
C GLU A 182 7.13 -40.68 62.27
N MET A 183 6.12 -40.40 61.43
CA MET A 183 6.32 -39.71 60.15
C MET A 183 6.89 -38.30 60.34
N LEU A 184 6.36 -37.53 61.29
CA LEU A 184 6.84 -36.18 61.60
C LEU A 184 8.30 -36.20 62.07
N ALA A 185 8.69 -37.17 62.91
CA ALA A 185 10.07 -37.34 63.35
C ALA A 185 11.01 -37.72 62.19
N LYS A 186 10.57 -38.58 61.27
CA LYS A 186 11.32 -38.92 60.05
C LYS A 186 11.53 -37.68 59.18
N VAL A 187 10.47 -36.93 58.86
CA VAL A 187 10.53 -35.71 58.04
C VAL A 187 11.38 -34.62 58.71
N HIS A 188 11.28 -34.45 60.03
CA HIS A 188 12.06 -33.45 60.77
C HIS A 188 13.57 -33.78 60.78
N ASN A 189 13.94 -35.07 60.85
CA ASN A 189 15.35 -35.48 60.75
C ASN A 189 15.95 -35.18 59.36
N PHE A 190 15.16 -35.20 58.29
CA PHE A 190 15.59 -34.80 56.94
C PHE A 190 15.76 -33.29 56.76
N GLN A 191 15.19 -32.46 57.63
CA GLN A 191 15.22 -31.00 57.55
C GLN A 191 16.12 -30.35 58.61
N SER A 192 17.07 -31.13 59.16
CA SER A 192 18.20 -30.59 59.91
C SER A 192 19.23 -29.98 58.94
N PRO A 193 19.91 -28.86 59.27
CA PRO A 193 20.88 -28.26 58.36
C PRO A 193 22.05 -29.24 58.13
N PRO A 194 22.60 -29.35 56.91
CA PRO A 194 23.72 -30.25 56.69
C PRO A 194 24.93 -29.79 57.51
N PRO A 195 25.66 -30.71 58.17
CA PRO A 195 26.99 -30.39 58.66
C PRO A 195 27.87 -30.03 57.46
N SER A 196 28.56 -28.90 57.55
CA SER A 196 29.61 -28.53 56.60
C SER A 196 30.62 -29.67 56.47
N VAL A 197 30.97 -30.12 55.27
CA VAL A 197 32.33 -30.55 54.82
C VAL A 197 32.31 -30.84 53.31
N VAL A 198 33.03 -29.99 52.56
CA VAL A 198 34.06 -30.29 51.53
C VAL A 198 33.81 -31.37 50.45
N ALA A 199 33.65 -30.87 49.21
CA ALA A 199 34.31 -31.23 47.94
C ALA A 199 34.21 -32.61 47.25
N SER A 200 34.23 -32.50 45.91
CA SER A 200 34.52 -33.51 44.87
C SER A 200 33.32 -34.37 44.48
N GLY A 201 32.95 -34.59 43.22
CA GLY A 201 33.61 -34.48 41.92
C GLY A 201 32.97 -35.60 41.06
N LEU A 202 32.13 -35.24 40.09
CA LEU A 202 32.35 -35.45 38.65
C LEU A 202 32.07 -36.88 38.10
N ASN A 203 31.16 -36.93 37.10
CA ASN A 203 30.96 -37.92 36.00
C ASN A 203 30.22 -39.25 36.34
N THR A 204 29.32 -39.83 35.51
CA THR A 204 29.08 -39.76 34.05
C THR A 204 27.68 -40.33 33.68
N ALA A 205 27.13 -39.89 32.54
CA ALA A 205 25.83 -40.20 31.88
C ALA A 205 25.71 -41.65 31.30
N PRO A 206 24.73 -42.06 30.43
CA PRO A 206 23.51 -41.39 29.89
C PRO A 206 22.22 -42.26 29.81
N VAL A 207 21.04 -41.65 29.62
CA VAL A 207 19.85 -42.34 29.05
C VAL A 207 19.09 -41.40 28.09
N GLN A 208 18.67 -42.00 26.97
CA GLN A 208 18.08 -41.45 25.75
C GLN A 208 16.54 -41.30 25.80
N SER A 209 16.05 -40.31 25.03
CA SER A 209 14.87 -40.31 24.13
C SER A 209 13.43 -40.03 24.61
N ALA A 210 12.77 -39.21 23.76
CA ALA A 210 11.32 -38.94 23.55
C ALA A 210 10.63 -38.09 24.64
N ASP A 211 9.76 -37.12 24.37
CA ASP A 211 8.88 -36.85 23.23
C ASP A 211 8.51 -35.34 23.19
N ILE A 212 8.24 -34.83 21.99
CA ILE A 212 7.85 -33.44 21.69
C ILE A 212 6.32 -33.33 21.78
N PRO A 213 5.72 -32.38 22.53
CA PRO A 213 4.28 -32.13 22.43
C PRO A 213 3.98 -31.21 21.25
N ARG A 214 3.48 -31.82 20.16
CA ARG A 214 2.64 -31.15 19.16
C ARG A 214 1.35 -30.69 19.84
N SER A 215 1.16 -29.39 20.08
CA SER A 215 -0.15 -28.86 20.48
C SER A 215 -0.38 -27.36 20.25
N ILE A 216 0.57 -26.61 19.68
CA ILE A 216 0.42 -25.15 19.54
C ILE A 216 -0.12 -24.76 18.16
N GLU A 217 0.19 -25.52 17.11
CA GLU A 217 -0.20 -25.18 15.73
C GLU A 217 -1.69 -25.47 15.44
N ASP A 218 -2.27 -26.50 16.04
CA ASP A 218 -3.68 -26.84 15.86
C ASP A 218 -4.64 -25.88 16.61
N GLU A 219 -4.19 -25.30 17.72
CA GLU A 219 -5.00 -24.37 18.52
C GLU A 219 -5.10 -22.99 17.85
N VAL A 220 -4.01 -22.52 17.24
CA VAL A 220 -3.97 -21.29 16.44
C VAL A 220 -4.83 -21.40 15.18
N ASN A 221 -4.86 -22.58 14.55
CA ASN A 221 -5.66 -22.80 13.34
C ASN A 221 -7.17 -22.91 13.66
N ALA A 222 -7.53 -23.48 14.81
CA ALA A 222 -8.92 -23.54 15.29
C ALA A 222 -9.48 -22.15 15.68
N GLN A 223 -8.66 -21.27 16.26
CA GLN A 223 -9.06 -19.89 16.57
C GLN A 223 -9.25 -19.04 15.30
N ARG A 224 -8.41 -19.24 14.28
CA ARG A 224 -8.53 -18.54 12.99
C ARG A 224 -9.83 -18.91 12.24
N ALA A 225 -10.24 -20.19 12.31
CA ALA A 225 -11.49 -20.65 11.70
C ALA A 225 -12.74 -20.09 12.41
N LYS A 226 -12.71 -19.97 13.74
CA LYS A 226 -13.81 -19.37 14.53
C LYS A 226 -14.00 -17.88 14.24
N PHE A 227 -12.91 -17.14 14.05
CA PHE A 227 -12.96 -15.71 13.68
C PHE A 227 -13.53 -15.49 12.26
N ALA A 228 -13.20 -16.37 11.32
CA ALA A 228 -13.72 -16.31 9.96
C ALA A 228 -15.22 -16.63 9.88
N GLN A 229 -15.73 -17.54 10.71
CA GLN A 229 -17.16 -17.87 10.75
C GLN A 229 -18.01 -16.81 11.46
N GLN A 230 -17.48 -16.12 12.49
CA GLN A 230 -18.19 -15.00 13.11
C GLN A 230 -18.36 -13.81 12.15
N ALA A 231 -17.34 -13.49 11.33
CA ALA A 231 -17.44 -12.42 10.34
C ALA A 231 -18.48 -12.69 9.24
N ILE A 232 -18.69 -13.96 8.87
CA ILE A 232 -19.70 -14.37 7.86
C ILE A 232 -21.12 -14.28 8.43
N ASN A 233 -21.31 -14.61 9.71
CA ASN A 233 -22.63 -14.56 10.36
C ASN A 233 -23.09 -13.13 10.68
N THR A 234 -22.17 -12.19 10.92
CA THR A 234 -22.52 -10.76 11.10
C THR A 234 -22.88 -10.08 9.78
N ALA A 235 -22.36 -10.55 8.64
CA ALA A 235 -22.67 -10.00 7.32
C ALA A 235 -24.03 -10.42 6.75
N LEU A 236 -24.69 -11.44 7.32
CA LEU A 236 -26.00 -11.92 6.87
C LEU A 236 -27.19 -11.26 7.57
N ASN A 237 -26.97 -10.48 8.64
CA ASN A 237 -28.04 -9.88 9.45
C ASN A 237 -28.25 -8.37 9.23
N GLU A 238 -27.47 -7.74 8.33
CA GLU A 238 -27.59 -6.31 8.01
C GLU A 238 -28.09 -6.07 6.57
N GLN A 239 -29.15 -6.77 6.18
CA GLN A 239 -29.98 -6.37 5.04
C GLN A 239 -31.10 -5.44 5.53
N GLY A 240 -30.73 -4.20 5.82
CA GLY A 240 -31.69 -3.18 6.23
C GLY A 240 -31.07 -1.79 6.22
N THR A 241 -31.31 -1.06 5.13
CA THR A 241 -31.16 0.40 4.95
C THR A 241 -29.77 0.98 4.56
N ASN A 242 -29.74 1.44 3.30
CA ASN A 242 -28.85 2.42 2.63
C ASN A 242 -27.39 2.03 2.25
N PRO A 243 -26.96 2.36 1.02
CA PRO A 243 -25.78 1.76 0.40
C PRO A 243 -24.50 2.50 0.79
N ARG A 244 -23.58 1.78 1.43
CA ARG A 244 -22.19 2.19 1.63
C ARG A 244 -21.38 1.73 0.41
N SER A 245 -20.54 2.59 -0.16
CA SER A 245 -19.73 2.26 -1.33
C SER A 245 -18.81 1.08 -1.03
N THR A 246 -19.14 -0.08 -1.58
CA THR A 246 -18.35 -1.30 -1.50
C THR A 246 -17.13 -1.17 -2.41
N HIS A 247 -15.93 -1.12 -1.82
CA HIS A 247 -14.70 -1.37 -2.57
C HIS A 247 -14.74 -2.81 -3.06
N HIS A 248 -15.13 -3.01 -4.32
CA HIS A 248 -15.05 -4.31 -4.97
C HIS A 248 -13.57 -4.66 -5.21
N VAL A 249 -12.99 -5.41 -4.27
CA VAL A 249 -11.73 -6.10 -4.52
C VAL A 249 -12.03 -7.21 -5.52
N ALA A 250 -11.50 -7.08 -6.74
CA ALA A 250 -11.68 -8.07 -7.79
C ALA A 250 -11.23 -9.46 -7.30
N SER A 251 -12.03 -10.48 -7.57
CA SER A 251 -11.72 -11.87 -7.20
C SER A 251 -10.36 -12.30 -7.79
N MET A 252 -9.66 -13.22 -7.13
CA MET A 252 -8.34 -13.70 -7.60
C MET A 252 -8.36 -14.15 -9.06
N LYS A 253 -9.46 -14.77 -9.51
CA LYS A 253 -9.65 -15.21 -10.89
C LYS A 253 -9.69 -14.04 -11.90
N ALA A 254 -10.28 -12.90 -11.49
CA ALA A 254 -10.28 -11.69 -12.32
C ALA A 254 -8.90 -11.02 -12.33
N ARG A 255 -8.18 -11.01 -11.20
CA ARG A 255 -6.82 -10.44 -11.11
C ARG A 255 -5.80 -11.18 -11.99
N ASP A 256 -5.94 -12.50 -12.11
CA ASP A 256 -5.10 -13.31 -12.98
C ASP A 256 -5.43 -13.12 -14.46
N ALA A 257 -6.72 -12.94 -14.82
CA ALA A 257 -7.13 -12.69 -16.20
C ALA A 257 -6.61 -11.36 -16.77
N TYR A 258 -6.44 -10.34 -15.91
CA TYR A 258 -5.89 -9.03 -16.29
C TYR A 258 -4.38 -8.88 -16.00
N GLY A 259 -3.69 -9.96 -15.60
CA GLY A 259 -2.23 -9.94 -15.43
C GLY A 259 -1.72 -9.10 -14.25
N ILE A 260 -2.59 -8.75 -13.29
CA ILE A 260 -2.30 -7.91 -12.12
C ILE A 260 -1.79 -8.77 -10.92
N GLY A 261 -1.78 -10.10 -11.07
CA GLY A 261 -1.22 -11.03 -10.11
C GLY A 261 0.32 -10.99 -10.07
N THR A 262 0.89 -11.20 -8.88
CA THR A 262 2.34 -11.21 -8.57
C THR A 262 3.17 -12.26 -9.35
N ARG A 263 2.56 -13.03 -10.25
CA ARG A 263 3.21 -14.03 -11.11
C ARG A 263 3.48 -13.55 -12.53
N SER A 264 2.93 -12.40 -12.94
CA SER A 264 3.23 -11.81 -14.26
C SER A 264 4.54 -11.02 -14.23
N ALA A 265 5.65 -11.71 -13.99
CA ALA A 265 6.97 -11.18 -14.30
C ALA A 265 7.12 -11.15 -15.83
N LEU A 266 7.29 -9.94 -16.39
CA LEU A 266 7.62 -9.69 -17.79
C LEU A 266 8.79 -10.57 -18.24
N ARG A 267 8.48 -11.62 -19.02
CA ARG A 267 9.48 -12.46 -19.67
C ARG A 267 10.14 -11.63 -20.78
N ARG A 268 11.34 -11.09 -20.52
CA ARG A 268 12.14 -10.40 -21.55
C ARG A 268 12.46 -11.39 -22.69
N PRO A 269 12.27 -11.01 -23.96
CA PRO A 269 12.69 -11.83 -25.08
C PRO A 269 14.24 -11.91 -25.11
N ARG A 270 14.76 -13.10 -25.42
CA ARG A 270 16.17 -13.32 -25.76
C ARG A 270 16.42 -12.92 -27.20
#